data_AF-A0A8T3XIL5-F1
#
_entry.id   AF-A0A8T3XIL5-F1
#
_cell.length_a   1.000
_cell.length_b   1.000
_cell.length_c   1.000
_cell.angle_alpha   90.00
_cell.angle_beta   90.00
_cell.angle_gamma   90.00
#
_symmetry.space_group_name_H-M   'P 1'
#
loop_
_entity.id
_entity.type
_entity.pdbx_description
1 polymer ?
#
loop_
_entity_poly.entity_id
_entity_poly.type
_entity_poly.pdbx_seq_one_letter_code
_entity_poly.pdbx_strand_id
1 'polypeptide(L)'
;MRITISGKAGTGKSTVAKLLAHKLNLKHYSIGDLMRAMAKEKGITLLELNQLAEQDKSIDLELDDKLKELGQEKDNFVVDGRLTAFFPMQISKFSWKQMMKKGQKES
;
A
#
# COMPACT_ATOMS: atom_id res chain seq x y z
N MET A 1 -8.49 3.20 -11.60
CA MET A 1 -9.05 3.88 -10.41
C MET A 1 -8.32 3.40 -9.17
N ARG A 2 -7.89 4.29 -8.27
CA ARG A 2 -7.24 3.90 -7.01
C ARG A 2 -7.83 4.73 -5.88
N ILE A 3 -8.24 4.09 -4.79
CA ILE A 3 -8.96 4.75 -3.69
C ILE A 3 -8.23 4.49 -2.38
N THR A 4 -7.85 5.55 -1.68
CA THR A 4 -7.35 5.49 -0.30
C THR A 4 -8.44 5.84 0.70
N ILE A 5 -8.56 5.06 1.77
CA ILE A 5 -9.37 5.40 2.94
C ILE A 5 -8.45 5.54 4.15
N SER A 6 -8.34 6.75 4.68
CA SER A 6 -7.54 7.06 5.87
C SER A 6 -8.41 7.28 7.09
N GLY A 7 -7.93 6.85 8.26
CA GLY A 7 -8.60 7.14 9.52
C GLY A 7 -7.99 6.44 10.72
N LYS A 8 -8.30 6.94 11.92
CA LYS A 8 -7.80 6.39 13.20
C LYS A 8 -8.12 4.90 13.33
N ALA A 9 -7.35 4.18 14.15
CA ALA A 9 -7.69 2.80 14.50
C ALA A 9 -9.09 2.75 15.15
N GLY A 10 -9.87 1.71 14.84
CA GLY A 10 -11.20 1.53 15.41
C GLY A 10 -12.35 2.31 14.76
N THR A 11 -12.11 3.18 13.77
CA THR A 11 -13.17 3.99 13.13
C THR A 11 -13.97 3.27 12.03
N GLY A 12 -13.79 1.96 11.86
CA GLY A 12 -14.53 1.18 10.86
C GLY A 12 -14.10 1.35 9.40
N LYS A 13 -12.98 2.05 9.12
CA LYS A 13 -12.48 2.27 7.75
C LYS A 13 -12.32 0.98 6.92
N SER A 14 -11.86 -0.12 7.51
CA SER A 14 -11.70 -1.38 6.80
C SER A 14 -13.05 -1.99 6.40
N THR A 15 -14.11 -1.74 7.18
CA THR A 15 -15.48 -2.11 6.83
C THR A 15 -15.96 -1.32 5.62
N VAL A 16 -15.79 0.01 5.65
CA VAL A 16 -16.17 0.89 4.52
C VAL A 16 -15.36 0.54 3.26
N ALA A 17 -14.06 0.29 3.41
CA ALA A 17 -13.18 -0.07 2.30
C ALA A 17 -13.59 -1.38 1.62
N LYS A 18 -13.94 -2.41 2.40
CA LYS A 18 -14.45 -3.69 1.88
C LYS A 18 -15.78 -3.51 1.14
N LEU A 19 -16.72 -2.77 1.73
CA LEU A 19 -18.02 -2.50 1.11
C LEU A 19 -17.86 -1.72 -0.20
N LEU A 20 -16.99 -0.71 -0.21
CA LEU A 20 -16.71 0.08 -1.40
C LEU A 20 -16.06 -0.76 -2.50
N ALA A 21 -15.06 -1.56 -2.13
CA ALA A 21 -14.38 -2.47 -3.06
C ALA A 21 -15.37 -3.45 -3.69
N HIS A 22 -16.27 -4.04 -2.90
CA HIS A 22 -17.32 -4.92 -3.41
C HIS A 22 -18.27 -4.21 -4.37
N LYS A 23 -18.75 -3.00 -4.02
CA LYS A 23 -19.67 -2.22 -4.87
C LYS A 23 -19.05 -1.81 -6.21
N LEU A 24 -17.74 -1.55 -6.22
CA LEU A 24 -17.02 -1.09 -7.41
C LEU A 24 -16.28 -2.22 -8.14
N ASN A 25 -16.46 -3.47 -7.69
CA ASN A 25 -15.72 -4.64 -8.19
C ASN A 25 -14.19 -4.43 -8.22
N LEU A 26 -13.65 -3.86 -7.14
CA LEU A 26 -12.23 -3.59 -6.95
C LEU A 26 -11.63 -4.56 -5.93
N LYS A 27 -10.30 -4.71 -5.98
CA LYS A 27 -9.57 -5.40 -4.91
C LYS A 27 -9.44 -4.50 -3.68
N HIS A 28 -9.47 -5.10 -2.50
CA HIS A 28 -9.26 -4.42 -1.22
C HIS A 28 -7.93 -4.84 -0.61
N TYR A 29 -7.15 -3.87 -0.15
CA TYR A 29 -5.91 -4.06 0.59
C TYR A 29 -5.95 -3.28 1.90
N SER A 30 -5.39 -3.84 2.96
CA SER A 30 -5.32 -3.21 4.28
C SER A 30 -3.87 -3.09 4.73
N ILE A 31 -3.44 -1.87 5.06
CA ILE A 31 -2.12 -1.65 5.68
C ILE A 31 -2.01 -2.42 6.98
N GLY A 32 -3.10 -2.53 7.75
CA GLY A 32 -3.10 -3.30 8.99
C GLY A 32 -2.85 -4.79 8.75
N ASP A 33 -3.36 -5.36 7.65
CA ASP A 33 -3.09 -6.75 7.28
C ASP A 33 -1.64 -6.94 6.82
N LEU A 34 -1.08 -5.98 6.08
CA LEU A 34 0.34 -5.98 5.70
C LEU A 34 1.27 -5.95 6.93
N MET A 35 1.01 -5.07 7.90
CA MET A 35 1.79 -5.03 9.14
C MET A 35 1.65 -6.32 9.95
N ARG A 36 0.46 -6.94 9.99
CA ARG A 36 0.27 -8.25 10.62
C ARG A 36 1.08 -9.35 9.93
N ALA A 37 1.15 -9.34 8.60
CA ALA A 37 1.97 -10.27 7.84
C ALA A 37 3.46 -10.08 8.14
N MET A 38 3.95 -8.83 8.13
CA MET A 38 5.34 -8.50 8.49
C MET A 38 5.69 -8.94 9.92
N ALA A 39 4.81 -8.72 10.89
CA ALA A 39 5.00 -9.18 12.26
C ALA A 39 5.13 -10.71 12.31
N LYS A 40 4.27 -11.43 11.59
CA LYS A 40 4.31 -12.89 11.47
C LYS A 40 5.60 -13.40 10.82
N GLU A 41 6.09 -12.74 9.77
CA GLU A 41 7.36 -13.05 9.10
C GLU A 41 8.56 -12.89 10.04
N LYS A 42 8.52 -11.90 10.94
CA LYS A 42 9.56 -11.64 11.95
C LYS A 42 9.37 -12.46 13.24
N GLY A 43 8.31 -13.28 13.34
CA GLY A 43 8.03 -14.09 14.53
C GLY A 43 7.60 -13.29 15.76
N ILE A 44 7.11 -12.05 15.58
CA ILE A 44 6.72 -11.13 16.64
C ILE A 44 5.24 -10.75 16.56
N THR A 45 4.73 -10.14 17.61
CA THR A 45 3.37 -9.59 17.65
C THR A 45 3.30 -8.26 16.88
N LEU A 46 2.08 -7.88 16.48
CA LEU A 46 1.85 -6.55 15.89
C LEU A 46 2.20 -5.42 16.86
N LEU A 47 2.02 -5.62 18.16
CA LEU A 47 2.38 -4.61 19.17
C LEU A 47 3.90 -4.39 19.20
N GLU A 48 4.67 -5.47 19.25
CA GLU A 48 6.14 -5.42 19.20
C GLU A 48 6.62 -4.82 17.89
N LEU A 49 6.01 -5.15 16.75
CA LEU A 49 6.35 -4.52 15.47
C LEU A 49 6.12 -3.00 15.51
N ASN A 50 5.04 -2.51 16.12
CA ASN A 50 4.81 -1.07 16.26
C ASN A 50 5.86 -0.42 17.17
N GLN A 51 6.21 -1.06 18.27
CA GLN A 51 7.25 -0.56 19.18
C GLN A 51 8.63 -0.52 18.52
N LEU A 52 8.95 -1.53 17.70
CA LEU A 52 10.18 -1.55 16.91
C LEU A 52 10.17 -0.46 15.84
N ALA A 53 9.04 -0.19 15.19
CA ALA A 53 8.93 0.86 14.18
C ALA A 53 9.18 2.26 14.75
N GLU A 54 8.92 2.49 16.04
CA GLU A 54 9.25 3.76 16.72
C GLU A 54 10.77 3.97 16.87
N GLN A 55 11.56 2.89 16.87
CA GLN A 55 13.00 2.91 17.09
C GLN A 55 13.80 2.67 15.80
N ASP A 56 13.23 1.91 14.87
CA ASP A 56 13.85 1.49 13.63
C ASP A 56 12.98 1.88 12.42
N LYS A 57 13.45 2.90 11.69
CA LYS A 57 12.80 3.39 10.47
C LYS A 57 12.82 2.36 9.33
N SER A 58 13.60 1.29 9.42
CA SER A 58 13.63 0.23 8.40
C SER A 58 12.27 -0.43 8.22
N ILE A 59 11.45 -0.50 9.28
CA ILE A 59 10.11 -1.09 9.24
C ILE A 59 9.15 -0.21 8.43
N ASP A 60 9.22 1.11 8.62
CA ASP A 60 8.44 2.06 7.83
C ASP A 60 8.87 2.04 6.35
N LEU A 61 10.18 1.96 6.09
CA LEU A 61 10.71 1.85 4.73
C LEU A 61 10.30 0.55 4.03
N GLU A 62 10.30 -0.57 4.74
CA GLU A 62 9.84 -1.86 4.23
C GLU A 62 8.34 -1.83 3.89
N LEU A 63 7.53 -1.22 4.76
CA LEU A 63 6.11 -1.02 4.50
C LEU A 63 5.88 -0.10 3.30
N ASP A 64 6.67 0.98 3.18
CA ASP A 64 6.62 1.90 2.06
C ASP A 64 6.87 1.20 0.73
N ASP A 65 7.89 0.35 0.68
CA ASP A 65 8.28 -0.36 -0.54
C ASP A 65 7.22 -1.39 -0.96
N LYS A 66 6.65 -2.16 -0.01
CA LYS A 66 5.51 -3.06 -0.29
C LYS A 66 4.29 -2.31 -0.84
N LEU A 67 4.01 -1.11 -0.33
CA LEU A 67 2.90 -0.28 -0.81
C LEU A 67 3.17 0.36 -2.17
N LYS A 68 4.43 0.75 -2.46
CA LYS A 68 4.84 1.22 -3.79
C LYS A 68 4.73 0.11 -4.82
N GLU A 69 5.20 -1.10 -4.51
CA GLU A 69 5.07 -2.27 -5.38
C GLU A 69 3.61 -2.56 -5.70
N LEU A 70 2.74 -2.55 -4.68
CA LEU A 70 1.30 -2.70 -4.87
C LEU A 70 0.73 -1.66 -5.84
N GLY A 71 1.13 -0.39 -5.71
CA GLY A 71 0.71 0.70 -6.59
C GLY A 71 1.36 0.72 -7.98
N GLN A 72 2.45 -0.02 -8.20
CA GLN A 72 3.08 -0.17 -9.52
C GLN A 72 2.50 -1.34 -10.29
N GLU A 73 2.23 -2.45 -9.61
CA GLU A 73 1.77 -3.69 -10.24
C GLU A 73 0.27 -3.75 -10.45
N LYS A 74 -0.51 -3.05 -9.61
CA LYS A 74 -1.97 -3.14 -9.60
C LYS A 74 -2.59 -1.82 -9.97
N ASP A 75 -3.57 -1.92 -10.85
CA ASP A 75 -4.58 -0.89 -11.07
C ASP A 75 -5.91 -1.38 -10.49
N ASN A 76 -6.82 -0.45 -10.16
CA ASN A 76 -8.19 -0.77 -9.73
C ASN A 76 -8.28 -1.43 -8.35
N PHE A 77 -7.91 -0.68 -7.31
CA PHE A 77 -7.99 -1.14 -5.92
C PHE A 77 -8.40 -0.06 -4.91
N VAL A 78 -8.85 -0.53 -3.74
CA VAL A 78 -9.11 0.25 -2.53
C VAL A 78 -8.09 -0.15 -1.47
N VAL A 79 -7.44 0.82 -0.82
CA VAL A 79 -6.51 0.59 0.29
C VAL A 79 -6.92 1.38 1.53
N ASP A 80 -6.86 0.76 2.72
CA ASP A 80 -7.16 1.42 3.99
C ASP A 80 -6.03 1.38 5.03
N GLY A 81 -5.90 2.44 5.85
CA GLY A 81 -4.85 2.57 6.86
C GLY A 81 -4.90 3.86 7.68
N ARG A 82 -4.02 3.98 8.69
CA ARG A 82 -3.98 5.17 9.58
C ARG A 82 -3.42 6.42 8.90
N LEU A 83 -2.49 6.25 7.95
CA LEU A 83 -1.80 7.33 7.24
C LEU A 83 -1.79 7.14 5.71
N THR A 84 -2.75 6.39 5.16
CA THR A 84 -2.89 6.18 3.71
C THR A 84 -2.94 7.49 2.91
N ALA A 85 -3.39 8.60 3.51
CA ALA A 85 -3.47 9.91 2.84
C ALA A 85 -2.10 10.59 2.64
N PHE A 86 -1.07 10.25 3.43
CA PHE A 86 0.29 10.78 3.28
C PHE A 86 1.15 9.93 2.35
N PHE A 87 0.67 8.74 1.99
CA PHE A 87 1.32 7.93 0.97
C PHE A 87 1.08 8.58 -0.39
N PRO A 88 2.14 9.00 -1.10
CA PRO A 88 2.01 9.37 -2.49
C PRO A 88 1.68 8.09 -3.27
N MET A 89 0.40 7.77 -3.38
CA MET A 89 -0.09 6.88 -4.42
C MET A 89 0.02 7.54 -5.81
N GLN A 90 0.73 8.66 -5.92
CA GLN A 90 1.31 9.14 -7.17
C GLN A 90 2.57 8.34 -7.49
N ILE A 91 2.37 7.25 -8.23
CA ILE A 91 3.32 6.90 -9.27
C ILE A 91 2.61 7.12 -10.59
N SER A 92 2.50 8.39 -11.00
CA SER A 92 2.62 8.70 -12.41
C SER A 92 4.11 8.67 -12.75
N LYS A 93 4.72 7.49 -12.81
CA LYS A 93 5.94 7.34 -13.62
C LYS A 93 5.49 6.92 -15.01
N PHE A 94 5.00 7.88 -15.77
CA PHE A 94 5.29 7.88 -17.20
C PHE A 94 6.82 7.99 -17.32
N SER A 95 7.50 6.86 -17.30
CA SER A 95 8.96 6.79 -17.37
C SER A 95 9.37 7.02 -18.82
N TRP A 96 9.87 8.22 -19.13
CA TRP A 96 10.50 8.53 -20.42
C TRP A 96 11.57 7.49 -20.83
N LYS A 97 12.24 6.85 -19.85
CA LYS A 97 13.18 5.75 -20.10
C LYS A 97 12.52 4.49 -20.67
N GLN A 98 11.26 4.20 -20.36
CA GLN A 98 10.53 3.07 -20.95
C GLN A 98 10.08 3.35 -22.39
N MET A 99 9.79 4.61 -22.72
CA MET A 99 9.46 5.03 -24.10
C MET A 99 10.68 4.91 -25.04
N MET A 100 11.86 5.33 -24.58
CA MET A 100 13.10 5.23 -25.37
C MET A 100 13.56 3.79 -25.60
N LYS A 101 13.25 2.86 -24.69
CA LYS A 101 13.54 1.43 -24.88
C LYS A 101 12.63 0.74 -25.89
N LYS A 102 11.40 1.24 -26.09
CA LYS A 102 10.49 0.72 -27.13
C LYS A 102 10.82 1.28 -28.51
N GLY A 103 11.26 2.54 -28.59
CA GLY A 103 11.63 3.18 -29.86
C GLY A 103 12.92 2.65 -30.53
N GLN A 104 13.77 1.90 -29.81
CA GLN A 104 14.99 1.29 -30.38
C GLN A 104 14.81 -0.17 -30.84
N LYS A 105 13.61 -0.76 -30.71
CA LYS A 105 13.33 -2.12 -31.19
C LYS A 105 12.60 -2.19 -32.53
N GLU A 106 12.26 -1.03 -33.12
CA GLU A 106 11.61 -0.91 -34.43
C GLU A 106 12.48 -0.13 -35.44
N SER A 107 13.81 -0.21 -35.31
CA SER A 107 14.77 0.34 -36.27
C SER A 107 15.63 -0.76 -36.87
#